data_AF-A0A973NVM2-F1
#
_entry.id   AF-A0A973NVM2-F1
#
_cell.length_a   1.000
_cell.length_b   1.000
_cell.length_c   1.000
_cell.angle_alpha   90.00
_cell.angle_beta   90.00
_cell.angle_gamma   90.00
#
_symmetry.space_group_name_H-M   'P 1'
#
loop_
_entity.id
_entity.type
_entity.pdbx_description
1 polymer ?
#
loop_
_entity_poly.entity_id
_entity_poly.type
_entity_poly.pdbx_seq_one_letter_code
_entity_poly.pdbx_strand_id
1 'polypeptide(L)'
;SALVSAVGSGVKTVAGVMDATRAGKGCGSCKTLVAQIVEWAAGGEAEQDPAANWYVPGVPMDKAELMAAIRQQGLRSVSAVFDALAGGREDAKSKMGLVSLLRMMWGDEYVDERDARFINDRVHANIQKDGTFSVVPQMKGGCTTPEQLRRIADVADKYAVPLVKLTGGQRIDLLGIRKEDLPKVWADLDMPSGYAYGKSFRTVKTCVGSDYCRFGVGDSTALGIAIESRFQGLESPAKLKLAVTGCPRNCAEAYVKDLGVVAVEGGRWEIYIGGAAGAHVRKGDLLATVDSPDEVVTLAGRFLQYYRENANWLERTYAFVPRVGIDRIRAIILDDSDGIAAALDARMQASVDEYRDPWLEGGEPAAPGQFRTALPLIPLPLVPVRES
;
A
#
# COMPACT_ATOMS: atom_id res chain seq x y z
N SER A 1 3.24 18.61 30.67
CA SER A 1 3.29 18.65 29.19
C SER A 1 1.89 18.94 28.66
N ALA A 2 1.73 19.36 27.40
CA ALA A 2 0.41 19.57 26.79
C ALA A 2 -0.47 18.29 26.84
N LEU A 3 0.14 17.10 26.75
CA LEU A 3 -0.54 15.81 26.89
C LEU A 3 -1.13 15.63 28.30
N VAL A 4 -0.32 15.82 29.35
CA VAL A 4 -0.78 15.71 30.75
C VAL A 4 -1.84 16.77 31.07
N SER A 5 -1.70 17.98 30.51
CA SER A 5 -2.71 19.03 30.67
C SER A 5 -4.05 18.66 30.02
N ALA A 6 -4.04 18.01 28.86
CA ALA A 6 -5.25 17.53 28.19
C ALA A 6 -5.96 16.44 29.03
N VAL A 7 -5.19 15.50 29.58
CA VAL A 7 -5.73 14.48 30.49
C VAL A 7 -6.29 15.11 31.77
N GLY A 8 -5.56 16.04 32.38
CA GLY A 8 -6.03 16.80 33.56
C GLY A 8 -7.27 17.66 33.30
N SER A 9 -7.53 18.04 32.05
CA SER A 9 -8.76 18.74 31.64
C SER A 9 -9.95 17.81 31.37
N GLY A 10 -9.79 16.50 31.58
CA GLY A 10 -10.87 15.50 31.45
C GLY A 10 -10.85 14.66 30.17
N VAL A 11 -9.87 14.85 29.27
CA VAL A 11 -9.74 14.03 28.04
C VAL A 11 -9.00 12.74 28.35
N LYS A 12 -9.73 11.62 28.49
CA LYS A 12 -9.17 10.35 28.96
C LYS A 12 -8.86 9.31 27.88
N THR A 13 -9.17 9.59 26.62
CA THR A 13 -8.83 8.70 25.50
C THR A 13 -7.57 9.18 24.77
N VAL A 14 -6.76 8.25 24.27
CA VAL A 14 -5.54 8.56 23.49
C VAL A 14 -5.88 9.38 22.24
N ALA A 15 -6.94 9.00 21.54
CA ALA A 15 -7.41 9.70 20.34
C ALA A 15 -7.82 11.14 20.66
N GLY A 16 -8.59 11.36 21.73
CA GLY A 16 -9.00 12.69 22.17
C GLY A 16 -7.80 13.58 22.51
N VAL A 17 -6.81 13.04 23.23
CA VAL A 17 -5.58 13.79 23.58
C VAL A 17 -4.77 14.15 22.32
N MET A 18 -4.65 13.23 21.37
CA MET A 18 -3.96 13.50 20.10
C MET A 18 -4.68 14.56 19.26
N ASP A 19 -6.01 14.58 19.29
CA ASP A 19 -6.79 15.60 18.61
C ASP A 19 -6.63 16.98 19.24
N ALA A 20 -6.68 17.07 20.57
CA ALA A 20 -6.51 18.30 21.31
C ALA A 20 -5.09 18.90 21.19
N THR A 21 -4.06 18.04 21.13
CA THR A 21 -2.65 18.47 21.18
C THR A 21 -1.93 18.45 19.83
N ARG A 22 -2.55 17.85 18.81
CA ARG A 22 -1.94 17.50 17.51
C ARG A 22 -0.75 16.53 17.61
N ALA A 23 -0.49 15.93 18.76
CA ALA A 23 0.55 14.93 18.91
C ALA A 23 0.28 13.72 18.00
N GLY A 24 1.34 13.18 17.38
CA GLY A 24 1.25 12.03 16.47
C GLY A 24 0.53 12.29 15.13
N LYS A 25 0.15 13.54 14.81
CA LYS A 25 -0.41 13.92 13.49
C LYS A 25 0.64 14.10 12.37
N GLY A 26 1.94 14.02 12.70
CA GLY A 26 3.06 14.07 11.75
C GLY A 26 3.40 12.68 11.18
N CYS A 27 4.63 12.21 11.41
CA CYS A 27 5.07 10.88 10.96
C CYS A 27 4.49 9.71 11.77
N GLY A 28 3.86 9.99 12.92
CA GLY A 28 3.19 9.02 13.76
C GLY A 28 4.12 8.16 14.64
N SER A 29 5.44 8.34 14.59
CA SER A 29 6.39 7.53 15.39
C SER A 29 6.22 7.67 16.90
N CYS A 30 5.68 8.80 17.36
CA CYS A 30 5.45 9.06 18.78
C CYS A 30 4.10 8.54 19.30
N LYS A 31 3.24 7.93 18.47
CA LYS A 31 1.88 7.53 18.89
C LYS A 31 1.87 6.55 20.08
N THR A 32 2.77 5.57 20.08
CA THR A 32 2.91 4.63 21.20
C THR A 32 3.32 5.33 22.50
N LEU A 33 4.27 6.27 22.41
CA LEU A 33 4.70 7.06 23.55
C LEU A 33 3.57 7.98 24.05
N VAL A 34 2.79 8.56 23.14
CA VAL A 34 1.60 9.35 23.51
C VAL A 34 0.61 8.47 24.26
N ALA A 35 0.33 7.25 23.80
CA ALA A 35 -0.56 6.32 24.49
C ALA A 35 -0.08 6.02 25.92
N GLN A 36 1.21 5.71 26.10
CA GLN A 36 1.82 5.47 27.42
C GLN A 36 1.71 6.70 28.34
N ILE A 37 1.98 7.90 27.82
CA ILE A 37 1.87 9.14 28.61
C ILE A 37 0.42 9.39 29.03
N VAL A 38 -0.54 9.13 28.15
CA VAL A 38 -1.98 9.29 28.44
C VAL A 38 -2.41 8.29 29.52
N GLU A 39 -2.01 7.03 29.39
CA GLU A 39 -2.28 5.97 30.37
C GLU A 39 -1.71 6.32 31.76
N TRP A 40 -0.44 6.74 31.82
CA TRP A 40 0.17 7.18 33.08
C TRP A 40 -0.50 8.42 33.67
N ALA A 41 -0.83 9.40 32.84
CA ALA A 41 -1.52 10.61 33.29
C ALA A 41 -2.96 10.35 33.75
N ALA A 42 -3.61 9.30 33.24
CA ALA A 42 -4.95 8.88 33.63
C ALA A 42 -4.97 7.98 34.88
N GLY A 43 -3.82 7.70 35.51
CA GLY A 43 -3.72 6.85 36.69
C GLY A 43 -3.65 5.35 36.39
N GLY A 44 -3.22 4.97 35.18
CA GLY A 44 -3.06 3.57 34.75
C GLY A 44 -4.25 3.00 33.98
N GLU A 45 -5.37 3.72 33.88
CA GLU A 45 -6.56 3.30 33.13
C GLU A 45 -7.00 4.43 32.19
N ALA A 46 -6.40 4.49 30.99
CA ALA A 46 -6.98 5.30 29.92
C ALA A 46 -8.32 4.67 29.48
N GLU A 47 -9.33 5.51 29.25
CA GLU A 47 -10.60 5.01 28.73
C GLU A 47 -10.39 4.44 27.32
N GLN A 48 -10.89 3.22 27.09
CA GLN A 48 -10.90 2.65 25.76
C GLN A 48 -11.92 3.40 24.92
N ASP A 49 -11.44 4.04 23.85
CA ASP A 49 -12.30 4.60 22.84
C ASP A 49 -12.96 3.44 22.08
N PRO A 50 -14.30 3.29 22.10
CA PRO A 50 -14.99 2.25 21.33
C PRO A 50 -14.64 2.31 19.84
N ALA A 51 -14.30 3.51 19.34
CA ALA A 51 -13.88 3.73 17.96
C ALA A 51 -12.47 3.23 17.64
N ALA A 52 -11.68 2.83 18.65
CA ALA A 52 -10.33 2.29 18.44
C ALA A 52 -10.32 0.98 17.65
N ASN A 53 -11.41 0.21 17.73
CA ASN A 53 -11.54 -1.08 17.05
C ASN A 53 -12.32 -1.00 15.74
N TRP A 54 -12.93 0.16 15.44
CA TRP A 54 -13.68 0.31 14.20
C TRP A 54 -12.75 0.26 13.00
N TYR A 55 -13.22 -0.36 11.91
CA TYR A 55 -12.42 -0.44 10.68
C TYR A 55 -12.14 0.94 10.08
N VAL A 56 -13.14 1.82 10.15
CA VAL A 56 -13.09 3.23 9.74
C VAL A 56 -13.85 4.09 10.77
N PRO A 57 -13.46 5.36 10.98
CA PRO A 57 -14.02 6.17 12.08
C PRO A 57 -15.51 6.51 11.95
N GLY A 58 -16.07 6.45 10.73
CA GLY A 58 -17.44 6.82 10.44
C GLY A 58 -18.45 5.68 10.51
N VAL A 59 -17.99 4.43 10.70
CA VAL A 59 -18.86 3.25 10.77
C VAL A 59 -18.55 2.49 12.06
N PRO A 60 -19.50 2.37 13.00
CA PRO A 60 -19.24 1.88 14.34
C PRO A 60 -19.18 0.35 14.43
N MET A 61 -18.35 -0.26 13.61
CA MET A 61 -18.19 -1.71 13.49
C MET A 61 -16.72 -2.05 13.32
N ASP A 62 -16.29 -3.14 13.95
CA ASP A 62 -15.00 -3.71 13.59
C ASP A 62 -15.03 -4.28 12.16
N LYS A 63 -13.87 -4.70 11.66
CA LYS A 63 -13.77 -5.16 10.27
C LYS A 63 -14.60 -6.41 9.99
N ALA A 64 -14.61 -7.37 10.91
CA ALA A 64 -15.30 -8.64 10.70
C ALA A 64 -16.83 -8.43 10.69
N GLU A 65 -17.32 -7.65 11.65
CA GLU A 65 -18.72 -7.23 11.75
C GLU A 65 -19.14 -6.44 10.50
N LEU A 66 -18.34 -5.47 10.08
CA LEU A 66 -18.60 -4.66 8.90
C LEU A 66 -18.66 -5.51 7.62
N MET A 67 -17.70 -6.41 7.43
CA MET A 67 -17.69 -7.31 6.27
C MET A 67 -18.91 -8.25 6.26
N ALA A 68 -19.34 -8.74 7.42
CA ALA A 68 -20.53 -9.58 7.54
C ALA A 68 -21.80 -8.79 7.18
N ALA A 69 -21.95 -7.58 7.73
CA ALA A 69 -23.08 -6.69 7.44
C ALA A 69 -23.16 -6.30 5.96
N ILE A 70 -22.02 -5.95 5.35
CA ILE A 70 -21.92 -5.62 3.92
C ILE A 70 -22.39 -6.79 3.05
N ARG A 71 -21.96 -8.03 3.35
CA ARG A 71 -22.39 -9.22 2.60
C ARG A 71 -23.87 -9.50 2.78
N GLN A 72 -24.35 -9.47 4.03
CA GLN A 72 -25.75 -9.77 4.36
C GLN A 72 -26.72 -8.82 3.65
N GLN A 73 -26.35 -7.55 3.52
CA GLN A 73 -27.20 -6.51 2.92
C GLN A 73 -26.85 -6.23 1.45
N GLY A 74 -25.83 -6.89 0.89
CA GLY A 74 -25.41 -6.72 -0.51
C GLY A 74 -24.93 -5.31 -0.86
N LEU A 75 -24.30 -4.60 0.09
CA LEU A 75 -23.89 -3.19 -0.05
C LEU A 75 -22.68 -3.08 -0.99
N ARG A 76 -22.83 -2.41 -2.14
CA ARG A 76 -21.83 -2.34 -3.21
C ARG A 76 -21.20 -0.96 -3.44
N SER A 77 -21.61 0.08 -2.72
CA SER A 77 -21.03 1.44 -2.81
C SER A 77 -20.70 2.00 -1.42
N VAL A 78 -19.88 3.06 -1.36
CA VAL A 78 -19.56 3.73 -0.09
C VAL A 78 -20.79 4.44 0.46
N SER A 79 -21.60 5.08 -0.40
CA SER A 79 -22.90 5.66 -0.02
C SER A 79 -23.83 4.64 0.62
N ALA A 80 -23.99 3.46 0.02
CA ALA A 80 -24.86 2.39 0.54
C ALA A 80 -24.42 1.92 1.93
N VAL A 81 -23.11 1.90 2.19
CA VAL A 81 -22.57 1.60 3.52
C VAL A 81 -22.94 2.70 4.53
N PHE A 82 -22.80 3.98 4.20
CA PHE A 82 -23.18 5.06 5.12
C PHE A 82 -24.68 5.09 5.38
N ASP A 83 -25.51 4.90 4.36
CA ASP A 83 -26.97 4.90 4.50
C ASP A 83 -27.43 3.77 5.43
N ALA A 84 -26.93 2.56 5.20
CA ALA A 84 -27.34 1.38 5.96
C ALA A 84 -26.70 1.28 7.36
N LEU A 85 -25.42 1.62 7.49
CA LEU A 85 -24.61 1.30 8.69
C LEU A 85 -24.14 2.53 9.48
N ALA A 86 -24.35 3.74 8.97
CA ALA A 86 -23.98 4.99 9.65
C ALA A 86 -25.12 6.02 9.74
N GLY A 87 -26.37 5.60 9.48
CA GLY A 87 -27.55 6.46 9.55
C GLY A 87 -27.54 7.60 8.52
N GLY A 88 -26.95 7.36 7.34
CA GLY A 88 -26.83 8.34 6.25
C GLY A 88 -25.78 9.43 6.47
N ARG A 89 -24.98 9.34 7.56
CA ARG A 89 -23.93 10.32 7.82
C ARG A 89 -22.64 9.95 7.10
N GLU A 90 -22.31 10.71 6.06
CA GLU A 90 -21.01 10.57 5.40
C GLU A 90 -19.85 11.04 6.28
N ASP A 91 -18.72 10.33 6.18
CA ASP A 91 -17.44 10.75 6.75
C ASP A 91 -16.31 10.65 5.72
N ALA A 92 -15.69 11.78 5.39
CA ALA A 92 -14.61 11.85 4.41
C ALA A 92 -13.37 11.01 4.80
N LYS A 93 -13.11 10.81 6.10
CA LYS A 93 -11.96 10.02 6.56
C LYS A 93 -12.18 8.52 6.38
N SER A 94 -13.43 8.09 6.30
CA SER A 94 -13.83 6.69 6.14
C SER A 94 -13.94 6.25 4.68
N LYS A 95 -14.23 7.18 3.76
CA LYS A 95 -14.46 6.90 2.34
C LYS A 95 -13.40 5.95 1.74
N MET A 96 -12.11 6.28 1.86
CA MET A 96 -11.05 5.46 1.26
C MET A 96 -10.86 4.08 1.89
N GLY A 97 -11.09 3.94 3.19
CA GLY A 97 -11.06 2.62 3.82
C GLY A 97 -12.20 1.75 3.29
N LEU A 98 -13.39 2.34 3.14
CA LEU A 98 -14.54 1.66 2.56
C LEU A 98 -14.33 1.32 1.08
N VAL A 99 -13.76 2.21 0.26
CA VAL A 99 -13.37 1.89 -1.13
C VAL A 99 -12.48 0.65 -1.16
N SER A 100 -11.39 0.64 -0.38
CA SER A 100 -10.46 -0.49 -0.37
C SER A 100 -11.12 -1.80 0.09
N LEU A 101 -12.00 -1.74 1.09
CA LEU A 101 -12.73 -2.90 1.59
C LEU A 101 -13.71 -3.44 0.56
N LEU A 102 -14.54 -2.57 -0.01
CA LEU A 102 -15.58 -2.94 -0.96
C LEU A 102 -15.00 -3.47 -2.27
N ARG A 103 -13.94 -2.85 -2.80
CA ARG A 103 -13.23 -3.38 -3.99
C ARG A 103 -12.66 -4.76 -3.75
N MET A 104 -12.10 -5.01 -2.56
CA MET A 104 -11.58 -6.33 -2.19
C MET A 104 -12.70 -7.38 -2.03
N MET A 105 -13.89 -6.97 -1.61
CA MET A 105 -15.02 -7.88 -1.40
C MET A 105 -15.82 -8.18 -2.67
N TRP A 106 -15.98 -7.18 -3.55
CA TRP A 106 -16.93 -7.23 -4.67
C TRP A 106 -16.27 -7.19 -6.05
N GLY A 107 -14.99 -6.82 -6.17
CA GLY A 107 -14.31 -6.71 -7.46
C GLY A 107 -15.09 -5.83 -8.43
N ASP A 108 -15.40 -6.35 -9.62
CA ASP A 108 -16.22 -5.69 -10.66
C ASP A 108 -17.66 -5.36 -10.23
N GLU A 109 -18.21 -6.01 -9.19
CA GLU A 109 -19.54 -5.68 -8.67
C GLU A 109 -19.54 -4.42 -7.78
N TYR A 110 -18.37 -3.89 -7.41
CA TYR A 110 -18.27 -2.64 -6.67
C TYR A 110 -18.71 -1.45 -7.54
N VAL A 111 -19.60 -0.63 -7.00
CA VAL A 111 -20.06 0.60 -7.64
C VAL A 111 -19.09 1.73 -7.27
N ASP A 112 -18.28 2.14 -8.24
CA ASP A 112 -17.21 3.12 -8.00
C ASP A 112 -17.71 4.55 -7.84
N GLU A 113 -17.53 5.09 -6.64
CA GLU A 113 -17.78 6.49 -6.31
C GLU A 113 -16.47 7.26 -6.29
N ARG A 114 -16.16 7.94 -7.39
CA ARG A 114 -14.84 8.55 -7.59
C ARG A 114 -14.48 9.59 -6.54
N ASP A 115 -15.44 10.33 -6.02
CA ASP A 115 -15.22 11.31 -4.94
C ASP A 115 -14.88 10.65 -3.59
N ALA A 116 -15.15 9.35 -3.43
CA ALA A 116 -14.66 8.56 -2.31
C ALA A 116 -13.16 8.24 -2.41
N ARG A 117 -12.57 8.40 -3.59
CA ARG A 117 -11.14 8.15 -3.84
C ARG A 117 -10.25 9.32 -3.43
N PHE A 118 -9.03 9.03 -2.98
CA PHE A 118 -8.00 10.07 -2.89
C PHE A 118 -7.72 10.64 -4.28
N ILE A 119 -7.26 11.90 -4.32
CA ILE A 119 -6.86 12.54 -5.59
C ILE A 119 -5.85 11.68 -6.36
N ASN A 120 -4.89 11.10 -5.64
CA ASN A 120 -3.87 10.21 -6.15
C ASN A 120 -4.42 9.07 -7.00
N ASP A 121 -5.42 8.36 -6.47
CA ASP A 121 -6.02 7.20 -7.12
C ASP A 121 -6.93 7.58 -8.30
N ARG A 122 -7.49 8.81 -8.30
CA ARG A 122 -8.31 9.34 -9.41
C ARG A 122 -7.50 9.77 -10.64
N VAL A 123 -6.24 10.16 -10.45
CA VAL A 123 -5.39 10.68 -11.54
C VAL A 123 -4.14 9.84 -11.77
N HIS A 124 -4.06 8.70 -11.08
CA HIS A 124 -2.97 7.72 -11.20
C HIS A 124 -1.57 8.33 -11.02
N ALA A 125 -1.45 9.33 -10.16
CA ALA A 125 -0.21 10.05 -9.93
C ALA A 125 -0.16 10.56 -8.49
N ASN A 126 1.03 10.74 -7.92
CA ASN A 126 1.14 11.14 -6.52
C ASN A 126 1.19 12.68 -6.39
N ILE A 127 0.24 13.26 -5.67
CA ILE A 127 0.22 14.71 -5.40
C ILE A 127 1.46 15.15 -4.60
N GLN A 128 2.02 16.30 -4.97
CA GLN A 128 3.19 16.91 -4.37
C GLN A 128 2.82 18.16 -3.55
N LYS A 129 3.80 18.68 -2.80
CA LYS A 129 3.60 19.82 -1.88
C LYS A 129 3.14 21.10 -2.61
N ASP A 130 3.57 21.26 -3.85
CA ASP A 130 3.26 22.40 -4.72
C ASP A 130 1.99 22.16 -5.58
N GLY A 131 1.23 21.09 -5.31
CA GLY A 131 0.03 20.74 -6.07
C GLY A 131 0.30 20.10 -7.44
N THR A 132 1.56 19.95 -7.84
CA THR A 132 1.94 19.12 -9.00
C THR A 132 1.86 17.64 -8.65
N PHE A 133 2.17 16.77 -9.62
CA PHE A 133 2.09 15.32 -9.49
C PHE A 133 3.41 14.67 -9.86
N SER A 134 3.61 13.46 -9.36
CA SER A 134 4.71 12.59 -9.77
C SER A 134 4.21 11.33 -10.45
N VAL A 135 4.90 10.93 -11.51
CA VAL A 135 4.60 9.78 -12.37
C VAL A 135 5.73 8.78 -12.28
N VAL A 136 5.39 7.52 -11.97
CA VAL A 136 6.36 6.43 -11.82
C VAL A 136 5.92 5.30 -12.74
N PRO A 137 6.53 5.13 -13.94
CA PRO A 137 6.24 3.99 -14.80
C PRO A 137 6.76 2.68 -14.17
N GLN A 138 6.11 1.58 -14.51
CA GLN A 138 6.45 0.26 -14.01
C GLN A 138 7.72 -0.28 -14.68
N MET A 139 8.75 -0.51 -13.87
CA MET A 139 9.98 -1.23 -14.25
C MET A 139 10.11 -2.55 -13.47
N LYS A 140 9.49 -3.64 -13.94
CA LYS A 140 9.33 -4.88 -13.14
C LYS A 140 10.68 -5.43 -12.68
N GLY A 141 10.79 -5.79 -11.40
CA GLY A 141 12.06 -6.21 -10.80
C GLY A 141 13.17 -5.15 -10.85
N GLY A 142 12.84 -3.88 -11.10
CA GLY A 142 13.83 -2.83 -11.33
C GLY A 142 14.54 -2.90 -12.68
N CYS A 143 14.05 -3.74 -13.61
CA CYS A 143 14.61 -3.91 -14.94
C CYS A 143 13.98 -2.95 -15.95
N THR A 144 14.78 -2.52 -16.93
CA THR A 144 14.34 -1.66 -18.04
C THR A 144 15.20 -1.90 -19.27
N THR A 145 14.70 -1.53 -20.44
CA THR A 145 15.45 -1.58 -21.70
C THR A 145 15.97 -0.19 -22.09
N PRO A 146 16.99 -0.10 -22.97
CA PRO A 146 17.43 1.18 -23.53
C PRO A 146 16.30 1.98 -24.18
N GLU A 147 15.36 1.32 -24.87
CA GLU A 147 14.20 1.96 -25.51
C GLU A 147 13.25 2.57 -24.48
N GLN A 148 12.95 1.85 -23.40
CA GLN A 148 12.14 2.38 -22.30
C GLN A 148 12.84 3.56 -21.61
N LEU A 149 14.16 3.48 -21.39
CA LEU A 149 14.93 4.58 -20.82
C LEU A 149 14.92 5.82 -21.72
N ARG A 150 15.09 5.66 -23.04
CA ARG A 150 14.95 6.76 -24.01
C ARG A 150 13.57 7.37 -23.95
N ARG A 151 12.51 6.54 -23.93
CA ARG A 151 11.14 7.02 -23.83
C ARG A 151 10.90 7.85 -22.56
N ILE A 152 11.40 7.39 -21.40
CA ILE A 152 11.32 8.15 -20.15
C ILE A 152 12.05 9.48 -20.26
N ALA A 153 13.23 9.51 -20.88
CA ALA A 153 13.99 10.73 -21.10
C ALA A 153 13.27 11.69 -22.06
N ASP A 154 12.74 11.20 -23.19
CA ASP A 154 12.00 11.98 -24.18
C ASP A 154 10.75 12.62 -23.55
N VAL A 155 10.04 11.88 -22.69
CA VAL A 155 8.91 12.41 -21.91
C VAL A 155 9.39 13.47 -20.91
N ALA A 156 10.48 13.22 -20.19
CA ALA A 156 11.01 14.19 -19.24
C ALA A 156 11.35 15.52 -19.92
N ASP A 157 11.98 15.49 -21.09
CA ASP A 157 12.32 16.67 -21.89
C ASP A 157 11.06 17.36 -22.45
N LYS A 158 10.15 16.59 -23.08
CA LYS A 158 8.93 17.11 -23.72
C LYS A 158 8.03 17.87 -22.75
N TYR A 159 7.92 17.42 -21.51
CA TYR A 159 7.10 18.03 -20.47
C TYR A 159 7.89 18.91 -19.51
N ALA A 160 9.17 19.17 -19.80
CA ALA A 160 10.08 19.95 -18.97
C ALA A 160 10.04 19.52 -17.49
N VAL A 161 10.10 18.20 -17.25
CA VAL A 161 10.04 17.60 -15.92
C VAL A 161 11.19 18.13 -15.06
N PRO A 162 10.92 18.85 -13.95
CA PRO A 162 11.96 19.50 -13.15
C PRO A 162 12.96 18.53 -12.50
N LEU A 163 12.54 17.31 -12.19
CA LEU A 163 13.40 16.32 -11.54
C LEU A 163 13.04 14.90 -11.95
N VAL A 164 14.04 14.17 -12.45
CA VAL A 164 14.00 12.72 -12.66
C VAL A 164 14.79 12.04 -11.55
N LYS A 165 14.17 11.17 -10.75
CA LYS A 165 14.79 10.59 -9.55
C LYS A 165 14.70 9.07 -9.50
N LEU A 166 15.83 8.42 -9.21
CA LEU A 166 15.84 7.00 -8.85
C LEU A 166 15.26 6.79 -7.44
N THR A 167 14.32 5.88 -7.33
CA THR A 167 13.63 5.56 -6.07
C THR A 167 14.27 4.38 -5.36
N GLY A 168 14.05 4.26 -4.04
CA GLY A 168 14.49 3.11 -3.25
C GLY A 168 13.84 1.78 -3.63
N GLY A 169 12.82 1.79 -4.50
CA GLY A 169 12.15 0.61 -5.06
C GLY A 169 12.63 0.24 -6.47
N GLN A 170 13.80 0.74 -6.88
CA GLN A 170 14.37 0.56 -8.23
C GLN A 170 13.44 1.03 -9.35
N ARG A 171 12.87 2.23 -9.18
CA ARG A 171 12.05 2.91 -10.21
C ARG A 171 12.61 4.28 -10.55
N ILE A 172 12.15 4.83 -11.67
CA ILE A 172 12.37 6.23 -12.05
C ILE A 172 11.09 7.01 -11.75
N ASP A 173 11.21 8.12 -11.04
CA ASP A 173 10.12 9.02 -10.67
C ASP A 173 10.28 10.35 -11.42
N LEU A 174 9.23 10.78 -12.12
CA LEU A 174 9.15 12.04 -12.84
C LEU A 174 8.37 13.03 -11.98
N LEU A 175 9.07 13.99 -11.35
CA LEU A 175 8.47 14.92 -10.39
C LEU A 175 8.28 16.31 -10.99
N GLY A 176 7.08 16.86 -10.82
CA GLY A 176 6.75 18.26 -11.11
C GLY A 176 5.72 18.40 -12.23
N ILE A 177 4.97 17.34 -12.52
CA ILE A 177 4.06 17.28 -13.66
C ILE A 177 2.73 17.94 -13.29
N ARG A 178 2.24 18.83 -14.15
CA ARG A 178 0.93 19.46 -13.96
C ARG A 178 -0.19 18.44 -14.17
N LYS A 179 -1.28 18.60 -13.43
CA LYS A 179 -2.41 17.66 -13.46
C LYS A 179 -2.99 17.47 -14.86
N GLU A 180 -3.13 18.56 -15.60
CA GLU A 180 -3.66 18.58 -16.97
C GLU A 180 -2.75 17.90 -18.01
N ASP A 181 -1.46 17.77 -17.71
CA ASP A 181 -0.48 17.12 -18.57
C ASP A 181 -0.40 15.61 -18.31
N LEU A 182 -0.91 15.13 -17.16
CA LEU A 182 -0.87 13.71 -16.79
C LEU A 182 -1.37 12.79 -17.91
N PRO A 183 -2.49 13.09 -18.61
CA PRO A 183 -2.93 12.19 -19.66
C PRO A 183 -1.95 12.07 -20.84
N LYS A 184 -1.31 13.17 -21.20
CA LYS A 184 -0.38 13.16 -22.34
C LYS A 184 0.96 12.55 -21.95
N VAL A 185 1.43 12.79 -20.74
CA VAL A 185 2.64 12.18 -20.17
C VAL A 185 2.53 10.66 -20.23
N TRP A 186 1.45 10.10 -19.71
CA TRP A 186 1.31 8.67 -19.68
C TRP A 186 1.07 8.06 -21.06
N ALA A 187 0.37 8.77 -21.97
CA ALA A 187 0.23 8.35 -23.36
C ALA A 187 1.59 8.26 -24.07
N ASP A 188 2.47 9.25 -23.85
CA ASP A 188 3.82 9.24 -24.42
C ASP A 188 4.74 8.22 -23.73
N LEU A 189 4.56 7.96 -22.43
CA LEU A 189 5.27 6.90 -21.72
C LEU A 189 4.88 5.52 -22.22
N ASP A 190 3.60 5.29 -22.55
CA ASP A 190 3.10 4.00 -23.07
C ASP A 190 3.70 2.81 -22.26
N MET A 191 3.70 2.98 -20.94
CA MET A 191 4.27 2.05 -19.96
C MET A 191 3.27 1.93 -18.82
N PRO A 192 3.11 0.72 -18.23
CA PRO A 192 2.15 0.54 -17.15
C PRO A 192 2.43 1.40 -15.93
N SER A 193 1.39 1.71 -15.17
CA SER A 193 1.57 2.43 -13.91
C SER A 193 2.35 1.61 -12.88
N GLY A 194 3.30 2.26 -12.19
CA GLY A 194 4.04 1.67 -11.06
C GLY A 194 3.32 1.76 -9.71
N TYR A 195 2.07 2.25 -9.65
CA TYR A 195 1.24 2.35 -8.44
C TYR A 195 1.89 3.05 -7.23
N ALA A 196 2.87 3.94 -7.46
CA ALA A 196 3.62 4.61 -6.40
C ALA A 196 2.73 5.48 -5.49
N TYR A 197 1.53 5.84 -5.96
CA TYR A 197 0.55 6.69 -5.30
C TYR A 197 -0.42 5.92 -4.38
N GLY A 198 -0.76 4.67 -4.70
CA GLY A 198 -1.88 3.93 -4.10
C GLY A 198 -1.58 3.26 -2.76
N LYS A 199 -2.65 2.84 -2.06
CA LYS A 199 -2.59 1.83 -0.98
C LYS A 199 -2.73 0.45 -1.60
N SER A 200 -1.63 -0.02 -2.16
CA SER A 200 -1.60 -1.21 -3.00
C SER A 200 -0.23 -1.87 -2.96
N PHE A 201 -0.14 -3.01 -3.64
CA PHE A 201 1.11 -3.55 -4.15
C PHE A 201 1.83 -2.52 -5.01
N ARG A 202 3.10 -2.23 -4.69
CA ARG A 202 3.89 -1.22 -5.40
C ARG A 202 4.99 -1.81 -6.26
N THR A 203 6.00 -2.38 -5.65
CA THR A 203 7.24 -2.76 -6.34
C THR A 203 7.82 -4.02 -5.73
N VAL A 204 8.42 -4.87 -6.55
CA VAL A 204 9.36 -5.90 -6.11
C VAL A 204 10.77 -5.42 -6.40
N LYS A 205 11.56 -5.18 -5.35
CA LYS A 205 12.99 -4.84 -5.47
C LYS A 205 13.79 -6.14 -5.62
N THR A 206 14.69 -6.23 -6.58
CA THR A 206 15.54 -7.42 -6.76
C THR A 206 17.02 -7.07 -6.69
N CYS A 207 17.87 -8.07 -6.49
CA CYS A 207 19.27 -7.96 -6.88
C CYS A 207 19.48 -8.68 -8.21
N VAL A 208 20.69 -8.59 -8.76
CA VAL A 208 21.02 -9.19 -10.07
C VAL A 208 21.04 -10.73 -10.09
N GLY A 209 20.75 -11.38 -8.96
CA GLY A 209 20.55 -12.83 -8.88
C GLY A 209 21.76 -13.67 -9.29
N SER A 210 21.50 -14.95 -9.55
CA SER A 210 22.46 -15.90 -10.15
C SER A 210 22.84 -15.58 -11.59
N ASP A 211 22.08 -14.71 -12.28
CA ASP A 211 22.35 -14.31 -13.66
C ASP A 211 23.71 -13.59 -13.79
N TYR A 212 24.04 -12.73 -12.82
CA TYR A 212 25.24 -11.89 -12.88
C TYR A 212 26.09 -11.93 -11.62
N CYS A 213 25.52 -12.20 -10.45
CA CYS A 213 26.29 -12.17 -9.20
C CYS A 213 26.97 -13.52 -8.98
N ARG A 214 28.29 -13.51 -8.78
CA ARG A 214 29.08 -14.71 -8.40
C ARG A 214 28.66 -15.37 -7.07
N PHE A 215 27.81 -14.71 -6.29
CA PHE A 215 27.27 -15.23 -5.01
C PHE A 215 25.78 -15.55 -5.11
N GLY A 216 25.14 -15.31 -6.25
CA GLY A 216 23.73 -15.63 -6.45
C GLY A 216 23.54 -17.14 -6.46
N VAL A 217 22.68 -17.62 -5.56
CA VAL A 217 22.28 -19.04 -5.46
C VAL A 217 20.86 -19.27 -6.00
N GLY A 218 20.15 -18.19 -6.37
CA GLY A 218 18.87 -18.25 -7.05
C GLY A 218 18.62 -17.04 -7.93
N ASP A 219 17.78 -17.22 -8.96
CA ASP A 219 17.38 -16.17 -9.87
C ASP A 219 16.31 -15.28 -9.23
N SER A 220 16.77 -14.25 -8.53
CA SER A 220 15.89 -13.27 -7.90
C SER A 220 15.19 -12.36 -8.89
N THR A 221 15.76 -12.15 -10.07
CA THR A 221 15.21 -11.22 -11.05
C THR A 221 13.96 -11.82 -11.68
N ALA A 222 14.04 -13.05 -12.20
CA ALA A 222 12.89 -13.74 -12.77
C ALA A 222 11.76 -13.93 -11.75
N LEU A 223 12.08 -14.41 -10.54
CA LEU A 223 11.07 -14.57 -9.48
C LEU A 223 10.47 -13.23 -9.05
N GLY A 224 11.27 -12.17 -8.94
CA GLY A 224 10.77 -10.85 -8.62
C GLY A 224 9.82 -10.28 -9.68
N ILE A 225 10.14 -10.48 -10.96
CA ILE A 225 9.28 -10.11 -12.09
C ILE A 225 8.00 -10.94 -12.09
N ALA A 226 8.06 -12.23 -11.78
CA ALA A 226 6.88 -13.11 -11.70
C ALA A 226 5.92 -12.65 -10.60
N ILE A 227 6.42 -12.39 -9.39
CA ILE A 227 5.63 -11.88 -8.27
C ILE A 227 5.00 -10.53 -8.61
N GLU A 228 5.77 -9.60 -9.19
CA GLU A 228 5.25 -8.30 -9.59
C GLU A 228 4.20 -8.39 -10.69
N SER A 229 4.42 -9.24 -11.69
CA SER A 229 3.48 -9.44 -12.80
C SER A 229 2.17 -10.07 -12.34
N ARG A 230 2.23 -10.97 -11.36
CA ARG A 230 1.05 -11.63 -10.82
C ARG A 230 0.23 -10.69 -9.93
N PHE A 231 0.88 -9.93 -9.05
CA PHE A 231 0.17 -9.16 -8.01
C PHE A 231 0.12 -7.64 -8.26
N GLN A 232 0.52 -7.18 -9.45
CA GLN A 232 0.34 -5.77 -9.84
C GLN A 232 -1.12 -5.33 -9.73
N GLY A 233 -1.35 -4.06 -9.38
CA GLY A 233 -2.69 -3.50 -9.19
C GLY A 233 -3.45 -4.01 -7.96
N LEU A 234 -2.91 -4.98 -7.21
CA LEU A 234 -3.55 -5.50 -6.01
C LEU A 234 -3.68 -4.41 -4.94
N GLU A 235 -4.92 -4.04 -4.61
CA GLU A 235 -5.20 -3.10 -3.52
C GLU A 235 -5.11 -3.76 -2.15
N SER A 236 -4.70 -2.98 -1.15
CA SER A 236 -4.52 -3.48 0.21
C SER A 236 -4.75 -2.39 1.25
N PRO A 237 -4.99 -2.75 2.53
CA PRO A 237 -5.29 -1.76 3.58
C PRO A 237 -4.21 -0.68 3.77
N ALA A 238 -2.97 -0.99 3.38
CA ALA A 238 -1.88 -0.04 3.29
C ALA A 238 -0.94 -0.38 2.12
N LYS A 239 0.07 0.45 1.87
CA LYS A 239 1.08 0.17 0.83
C LYS A 239 1.93 -1.06 1.16
N LEU A 240 2.21 -1.87 0.15
CA LEU A 240 3.05 -3.05 0.23
C LEU A 240 4.33 -2.86 -0.59
N LYS A 241 5.48 -3.13 0.04
CA LYS A 241 6.79 -3.18 -0.61
C LYS A 241 7.31 -4.60 -0.51
N LEU A 242 7.80 -5.12 -1.63
CA LEU A 242 8.32 -6.48 -1.69
C LEU A 242 9.78 -6.48 -2.15
N ALA A 243 10.47 -7.58 -1.88
CA ALA A 243 11.78 -7.82 -2.50
C ALA A 243 12.09 -9.30 -2.63
N VAL A 244 12.91 -9.62 -3.63
CA VAL A 244 13.49 -10.94 -3.83
C VAL A 244 15.01 -10.78 -3.92
N THR A 245 15.78 -11.53 -3.14
CA THR A 245 17.24 -11.52 -3.20
C THR A 245 17.76 -12.91 -3.53
N GLY A 246 18.74 -12.98 -4.43
CA GLY A 246 19.30 -14.25 -4.90
C GLY A 246 20.30 -14.88 -3.95
N CYS A 247 20.53 -14.33 -2.76
CA CYS A 247 21.34 -14.91 -1.69
C CYS A 247 21.14 -14.18 -0.35
N PRO A 248 21.63 -14.74 0.78
CA PRO A 248 21.52 -14.14 2.12
C PRO A 248 22.26 -12.81 2.32
N ARG A 249 23.10 -12.38 1.36
CA ARG A 249 23.73 -11.03 1.39
C ARG A 249 22.72 -9.91 1.26
N ASN A 250 21.51 -10.22 0.79
CA ASN A 250 20.33 -9.40 0.95
C ASN A 250 20.42 -7.98 0.34
N CYS A 251 21.03 -7.84 -0.85
CA CYS A 251 21.19 -6.54 -1.53
C CYS A 251 19.83 -5.85 -1.86
N ALA A 252 18.75 -6.63 -1.94
CA ALA A 252 17.39 -6.11 -2.14
C ALA A 252 16.66 -5.75 -0.82
N GLU A 253 17.30 -5.95 0.33
CA GLU A 253 16.76 -5.68 1.67
C GLU A 253 15.47 -6.46 1.98
N ALA A 254 15.36 -7.71 1.52
CA ALA A 254 14.18 -8.57 1.67
C ALA A 254 13.70 -8.72 3.11
N TYR A 255 14.61 -8.87 4.07
CA TYR A 255 14.25 -8.98 5.49
C TYR A 255 13.47 -7.80 6.08
N VAL A 256 13.45 -6.63 5.43
CA VAL A 256 12.77 -5.43 5.95
C VAL A 256 11.66 -4.93 5.02
N LYS A 257 11.16 -5.82 4.15
CA LYS A 257 10.01 -5.58 3.28
C LYS A 257 8.73 -6.15 3.90
N ASP A 258 7.58 -5.69 3.42
CA ASP A 258 6.28 -6.19 3.88
C ASP A 258 6.15 -7.70 3.58
N LEU A 259 6.72 -8.14 2.43
CA LEU A 259 7.02 -9.53 2.07
C LEU A 259 8.40 -9.59 1.38
N GLY A 260 9.31 -10.38 1.92
CA GLY A 260 10.66 -10.58 1.39
C GLY A 260 10.93 -12.04 1.06
N VAL A 261 11.68 -12.29 -0.02
CA VAL A 261 12.08 -13.64 -0.43
C VAL A 261 13.61 -13.69 -0.53
N VAL A 262 14.22 -14.71 0.04
CA VAL A 262 15.68 -14.91 0.08
C VAL A 262 16.02 -16.28 -0.47
N ALA A 263 16.77 -16.34 -1.56
CA ALA A 263 17.34 -17.61 -2.03
C ALA A 263 18.39 -18.10 -1.03
N VAL A 264 18.39 -19.40 -0.75
CA VAL A 264 19.39 -20.08 0.07
C VAL A 264 19.96 -21.28 -0.70
N GLU A 265 21.03 -21.87 -0.18
CA GLU A 265 21.65 -23.04 -0.81
C GLU A 265 20.68 -24.23 -0.94
N GLY A 266 20.91 -25.05 -1.96
CA GLY A 266 20.07 -26.20 -2.27
C GLY A 266 18.84 -25.88 -3.13
N GLY A 267 18.79 -24.71 -3.79
CA GLY A 267 17.67 -24.31 -4.65
C GLY A 267 16.43 -23.85 -3.89
N ARG A 268 16.57 -23.57 -2.59
CA ARG A 268 15.46 -23.25 -1.69
C ARG A 268 15.28 -21.75 -1.50
N TRP A 269 14.11 -21.37 -1.00
CA TRP A 269 13.72 -19.98 -0.79
C TRP A 269 13.08 -19.79 0.57
N GLU A 270 13.60 -18.83 1.33
CA GLU A 270 12.98 -18.38 2.58
C GLU A 270 12.04 -17.21 2.31
N ILE A 271 10.83 -17.28 2.85
CA ILE A 271 9.80 -16.24 2.73
C ILE A 271 9.68 -15.54 4.09
N TYR A 272 9.80 -14.21 4.11
CA TYR A 272 9.71 -13.38 5.30
C TYR A 272 8.53 -12.41 5.19
N ILE A 273 7.81 -12.19 6.29
CA ILE A 273 6.63 -11.29 6.34
C ILE A 273 6.71 -10.30 7.49
N GLY A 274 6.10 -9.12 7.31
CA GLY A 274 5.99 -8.13 8.38
C GLY A 274 7.27 -7.32 8.63
N GLY A 275 8.17 -7.19 7.66
CA GLY A 275 9.36 -6.35 7.77
C GLY A 275 9.08 -4.85 7.63
N ALA A 276 9.96 -4.03 8.19
CA ALA A 276 9.91 -2.57 8.08
C ALA A 276 11.29 -1.92 8.06
N ALA A 277 11.46 -0.90 7.22
CA ALA A 277 12.64 -0.03 7.15
C ALA A 277 12.26 1.46 7.28
N GLY A 278 11.18 1.75 8.00
CA GLY A 278 10.61 3.10 8.13
C GLY A 278 10.97 3.74 9.47
N ALA A 279 9.99 4.45 10.05
CA ALA A 279 10.11 5.00 11.41
C ALA A 279 10.37 3.91 12.47
N HIS A 280 9.93 2.68 12.20
CA HIS A 280 10.32 1.50 12.95
C HIS A 280 11.08 0.57 12.00
N VAL A 281 12.24 0.08 12.45
CA VAL A 281 13.01 -0.94 11.75
C VAL A 281 12.67 -2.28 12.38
N ARG A 282 12.18 -3.21 11.57
CA ARG A 282 11.76 -4.54 12.00
C ARG A 282 12.21 -5.56 10.96
N LYS A 283 12.93 -6.59 11.41
CA LYS A 283 13.16 -7.79 10.59
C LYS A 283 11.83 -8.56 10.48
N GLY A 284 11.43 -8.93 9.27
CA GLY A 284 10.29 -9.80 9.05
C GLY A 284 10.51 -11.17 9.69
N ASP A 285 9.41 -11.83 10.01
CA ASP A 285 9.42 -13.19 10.55
C ASP A 285 9.45 -14.18 9.40
N LEU A 286 10.20 -15.26 9.55
CA LEU A 286 10.22 -16.35 8.58
C LEU A 286 8.83 -16.98 8.50
N LEU A 287 8.16 -16.92 7.36
CA LEU A 287 6.92 -17.64 7.11
C LEU A 287 7.22 -19.12 6.85
N ALA A 288 8.02 -19.40 5.81
CA ALA A 288 8.35 -20.75 5.37
C ALA A 288 9.69 -20.78 4.62
N THR A 289 10.27 -21.97 4.50
CA THR A 289 11.33 -22.30 3.54
C THR A 289 10.75 -23.31 2.56
N VAL A 290 10.82 -23.00 1.26
CA VAL A 290 10.22 -23.82 0.18
C VAL A 290 11.27 -24.21 -0.85
N ASP A 291 10.98 -25.24 -1.64
CA ASP A 291 11.93 -25.83 -2.58
C ASP A 291 11.78 -25.28 -4.01
N SER A 292 10.74 -24.47 -4.27
CA SER A 292 10.48 -23.93 -5.60
C SER A 292 10.00 -22.45 -5.60
N PRO A 293 10.29 -21.71 -6.68
CA PRO A 293 9.71 -20.38 -6.91
C PRO A 293 8.17 -20.37 -6.98
N ASP A 294 7.55 -21.44 -7.47
CA ASP A 294 6.09 -21.54 -7.59
C ASP A 294 5.40 -21.61 -6.22
N GLU A 295 6.00 -22.33 -5.26
CA GLU A 295 5.55 -22.33 -3.88
C GLU A 295 5.70 -20.94 -3.24
N VAL A 296 6.76 -20.19 -3.56
CA VAL A 296 6.90 -18.79 -3.12
C VAL A 296 5.72 -17.96 -3.60
N VAL A 297 5.38 -18.05 -4.89
CA VAL A 297 4.27 -17.29 -5.48
C VAL A 297 2.94 -17.69 -4.83
N THR A 298 2.72 -18.97 -4.58
CA THR A 298 1.50 -19.49 -3.93
C THR A 298 1.35 -18.96 -2.50
N LEU A 299 2.37 -19.15 -1.65
CA LEU A 299 2.34 -18.71 -0.26
C LEU A 299 2.32 -17.18 -0.14
N ALA A 300 2.97 -16.46 -1.06
CA ALA A 300 2.85 -15.01 -1.15
C ALA A 300 1.41 -14.57 -1.42
N GLY A 301 0.73 -15.21 -2.39
CA GLY A 301 -0.68 -14.95 -2.69
C GLY A 301 -1.58 -15.19 -1.47
N ARG A 302 -1.42 -16.32 -0.79
CA ARG A 302 -2.19 -16.64 0.43
C ARG A 302 -2.00 -15.61 1.53
N PHE A 303 -0.74 -15.27 1.85
CA PHE A 303 -0.45 -14.26 2.88
C PHE A 303 -1.02 -12.89 2.50
N LEU A 304 -0.83 -12.45 1.25
CA LEU A 304 -1.34 -11.17 0.78
C LEU A 304 -2.87 -11.11 0.87
N GLN A 305 -3.57 -12.19 0.48
CA GLN A 305 -5.03 -12.25 0.59
C GLN A 305 -5.49 -12.26 2.04
N TYR A 306 -4.84 -13.07 2.90
CA TYR A 306 -5.15 -13.12 4.32
C TYR A 306 -4.94 -11.75 4.99
N TYR A 307 -3.87 -11.04 4.64
CA TYR A 307 -3.62 -9.68 5.09
C TYR A 307 -4.71 -8.70 4.63
N ARG A 308 -5.12 -8.74 3.35
CA ARG A 308 -6.21 -7.90 2.82
C ARG A 308 -7.52 -8.12 3.57
N GLU A 309 -7.81 -9.35 3.97
CA GLU A 309 -9.04 -9.72 4.69
C GLU A 309 -8.99 -9.40 6.19
N ASN A 310 -7.82 -9.45 6.83
CA ASN A 310 -7.72 -9.40 8.30
C ASN A 310 -7.02 -8.16 8.87
N ALA A 311 -6.37 -7.33 8.05
CA ALA A 311 -5.74 -6.09 8.51
C ALA A 311 -6.70 -4.89 8.52
N ASN A 312 -6.55 -4.02 9.51
CA ASN A 312 -7.30 -2.76 9.60
C ASN A 312 -6.84 -1.75 8.55
N TRP A 313 -7.68 -0.76 8.24
CA TRP A 313 -7.30 0.30 7.30
C TRP A 313 -6.04 1.04 7.77
N LEU A 314 -5.07 1.21 6.88
CA LEU A 314 -3.73 1.77 7.15
C LEU A 314 -2.84 0.97 8.12
N GLU A 315 -3.27 -0.20 8.56
CA GLU A 315 -2.41 -1.13 9.28
C GLU A 315 -1.35 -1.67 8.32
N ARG A 316 -0.07 -1.66 8.73
CA ARG A 316 1.04 -2.20 7.95
C ARG A 316 1.32 -3.63 8.37
N THR A 317 1.93 -4.44 7.50
CA THR A 317 2.24 -5.83 7.81
C THR A 317 3.14 -5.97 9.05
N TYR A 318 4.02 -5.00 9.32
CA TYR A 318 4.87 -4.99 10.52
C TYR A 318 4.11 -4.78 11.84
N ALA A 319 2.86 -4.31 11.80
CA ALA A 319 1.97 -4.23 12.96
C ALA A 319 0.99 -5.41 12.96
N PHE A 320 0.49 -5.79 11.78
CA PHE A 320 -0.41 -6.92 11.57
C PHE A 320 0.19 -8.26 12.02
N VAL A 321 1.42 -8.58 11.57
CA VAL A 321 2.04 -9.88 11.87
C VAL A 321 2.24 -10.08 13.38
N PRO A 322 2.77 -9.10 14.15
CA PRO A 322 2.78 -9.20 15.61
C PRO A 322 1.40 -9.27 16.26
N ARG A 323 0.39 -8.55 15.74
CA ARG A 323 -0.97 -8.56 16.29
C ARG A 323 -1.65 -9.91 16.14
N VAL A 324 -1.51 -10.56 14.99
CA VAL A 324 -2.10 -11.89 14.72
C VAL A 324 -1.24 -13.01 15.32
N GLY A 325 0.08 -12.82 15.36
CA GLY A 325 1.06 -13.82 15.77
C GLY A 325 1.54 -14.67 14.58
N ILE A 326 2.86 -14.80 14.43
CA ILE A 326 3.47 -15.55 13.33
C ILE A 326 3.06 -17.02 13.34
N ASP A 327 2.94 -17.65 14.51
CA ASP A 327 2.58 -19.07 14.62
C ASP A 327 1.13 -19.31 14.17
N ARG A 328 0.22 -18.38 14.48
CA ARG A 328 -1.16 -18.43 13.97
C ARG A 328 -1.20 -18.26 12.44
N ILE A 329 -0.40 -17.34 11.90
CA ILE A 329 -0.31 -17.15 10.45
C ILE A 329 0.24 -18.41 9.77
N ARG A 330 1.28 -19.05 10.33
CA ARG A 330 1.82 -20.31 9.81
C ARG A 330 0.78 -21.42 9.83
N ALA A 331 0.07 -21.60 10.94
CA ALA A 331 -0.99 -22.61 11.06
C ALA A 331 -2.08 -22.43 9.99
N ILE A 332 -2.48 -21.20 9.68
CA ILE A 332 -3.50 -20.92 8.65
C ILE A 332 -2.94 -21.09 7.24
N ILE A 333 -1.74 -20.54 6.97
CA ILE A 333 -1.22 -20.40 5.59
C ILE A 333 -0.52 -21.69 5.11
N LEU A 334 0.13 -22.41 6.02
CA LEU A 334 0.91 -23.61 5.72
C LEU A 334 0.12 -24.88 6.04
N ASP A 335 -0.49 -24.94 7.22
CA ASP A 335 -1.16 -26.16 7.72
C ASP A 335 -2.67 -26.18 7.45
N ASP A 336 -3.21 -25.10 6.84
CA ASP A 336 -4.64 -24.90 6.58
C ASP A 336 -5.53 -25.15 7.80
N SER A 337 -5.11 -24.70 8.99
CA SER A 337 -5.79 -24.98 10.26
C SER A 337 -7.26 -24.55 10.31
N ASP A 338 -7.63 -23.59 9.46
CA ASP A 338 -8.98 -23.03 9.36
C ASP A 338 -9.75 -23.54 8.13
N GLY A 339 -9.12 -24.35 7.26
CA GLY A 339 -9.74 -24.87 6.04
C GLY A 339 -10.06 -23.81 4.98
N ILE A 340 -9.29 -22.71 4.95
CA ILE A 340 -9.54 -21.54 4.09
C ILE A 340 -8.49 -21.33 3.00
N ALA A 341 -7.43 -22.14 2.94
CA ALA A 341 -6.32 -21.93 2.00
C ALA A 341 -6.80 -21.88 0.53
N ALA A 342 -7.62 -22.85 0.12
CA ALA A 342 -8.19 -22.88 -1.23
C ALA A 342 -9.08 -21.67 -1.53
N ALA A 343 -9.80 -21.17 -0.53
CA ALA A 343 -10.68 -20.01 -0.68
C ALA A 343 -9.87 -18.70 -0.78
N LEU A 344 -8.75 -18.59 -0.05
CA LEU A 344 -7.79 -17.49 -0.19
C LEU A 344 -7.16 -17.50 -1.59
N ASP A 345 -6.75 -18.67 -2.09
CA ASP A 345 -6.16 -18.82 -3.43
C ASP A 345 -7.15 -18.39 -4.52
N ALA A 346 -8.41 -18.84 -4.43
CA ALA A 346 -9.44 -18.50 -5.39
C ALA A 346 -9.74 -16.98 -5.42
N ARG A 347 -9.85 -16.34 -4.25
CA ARG A 347 -10.10 -14.89 -4.18
C ARG A 347 -8.91 -14.06 -4.65
N MET A 348 -7.69 -14.51 -4.35
CA MET A 348 -6.49 -13.89 -4.91
C MET A 348 -6.48 -14.02 -6.43
N GLN A 349 -6.77 -15.21 -6.98
CA GLN A 349 -6.82 -15.42 -8.43
C GLN A 349 -7.86 -14.51 -9.10
N ALA A 350 -9.06 -14.38 -8.54
CA ALA A 350 -10.06 -13.44 -9.03
C ALA A 350 -9.53 -11.99 -9.09
N SER A 351 -8.81 -11.54 -8.05
CA SER A 351 -8.17 -10.22 -8.05
C SER A 351 -7.05 -10.07 -9.10
N VAL A 352 -6.34 -11.15 -9.41
CA VAL A 352 -5.30 -11.17 -10.45
C VAL A 352 -5.94 -11.05 -11.84
N ASP A 353 -7.02 -11.78 -12.08
CA ASP A 353 -7.73 -11.82 -13.38
C ASP A 353 -8.45 -10.49 -13.69
N GLU A 354 -8.87 -9.77 -12.65
CA GLU A 354 -9.49 -8.44 -12.74
C GLU A 354 -8.48 -7.33 -13.10
N TYR A 355 -7.17 -7.58 -13.02
CA TYR A 355 -6.16 -6.55 -13.24
C TYR A 355 -6.38 -5.80 -14.56
N ARG A 356 -6.50 -4.47 -14.46
CA ARG A 356 -6.45 -3.53 -15.58
C ARG A 356 -5.42 -2.46 -15.27
N ASP A 357 -4.66 -2.03 -16.28
CA ASP A 357 -3.76 -0.91 -16.13
C ASP A 357 -4.58 0.37 -15.94
N PRO A 358 -4.49 1.05 -14.78
CA PRO A 358 -5.30 2.22 -14.46
C PRO A 358 -5.04 3.37 -15.43
N TRP A 359 -3.86 3.43 -16.05
CA TRP A 359 -3.57 4.50 -17.00
C TRP A 359 -4.49 4.46 -18.24
N LEU A 360 -5.03 3.29 -18.62
CA LEU A 360 -5.93 3.22 -19.78
C LEU A 360 -7.16 4.14 -19.66
N GLU A 361 -7.56 4.51 -18.44
CA GLU A 361 -8.61 5.51 -18.19
C GLU A 361 -8.27 6.94 -18.66
N GLY A 362 -7.01 7.24 -18.93
CA GLY A 362 -6.61 8.56 -19.42
C GLY A 362 -6.94 8.81 -20.89
N GLY A 363 -7.10 7.73 -21.68
CA GLY A 363 -7.63 7.81 -23.05
C GLY A 363 -9.14 8.09 -23.07
N GLU A 364 -9.87 7.57 -22.08
CA GLU A 364 -11.31 7.77 -21.90
C GLU A 364 -11.62 8.23 -20.46
N PRO A 365 -11.44 9.54 -20.15
CA PRO A 365 -11.65 10.04 -18.80
C PRO A 365 -13.07 9.79 -18.30
N ALA A 366 -13.22 9.27 -17.08
CA ALA A 366 -14.52 8.97 -16.48
C ALA A 366 -15.40 10.21 -16.27
N ALA A 367 -14.81 11.40 -16.25
CA ALA A 367 -15.54 12.67 -16.25
C ALA A 367 -14.75 13.79 -16.96
N PRO A 368 -15.42 14.79 -17.59
CA PRO A 368 -14.74 15.88 -18.30
C PRO A 368 -13.74 16.69 -17.45
N GLY A 369 -13.91 16.67 -16.12
CA GLY A 369 -13.08 17.38 -15.14
C GLY A 369 -11.99 16.54 -14.47
N GLN A 370 -11.85 15.23 -14.75
CA GLN A 370 -10.95 14.33 -14.02
C GLN A 370 -9.52 14.88 -13.96
N PHE A 371 -8.99 15.29 -15.10
CA PHE A 371 -7.63 15.84 -15.25
C PHE A 371 -7.57 17.37 -15.29
N ARG A 372 -8.72 18.06 -15.19
CA ARG A 372 -8.72 19.53 -15.14
C ARG A 372 -8.22 20.01 -13.78
N THR A 373 -7.41 21.06 -13.81
CA THR A 373 -6.99 21.78 -12.62
C THR A 373 -8.14 22.68 -12.16
N ALA A 374 -8.59 22.49 -10.92
CA ALA A 374 -9.79 23.15 -10.38
C ALA A 374 -9.50 24.52 -9.72
N LEU A 375 -8.23 24.85 -9.51
CA LEU A 375 -7.78 26.10 -8.91
C LEU A 375 -6.58 26.60 -9.70
N PRO A 376 -6.43 27.90 -9.98
CA PRO A 376 -5.13 28.40 -10.42
C PRO A 376 -4.11 27.94 -9.38
N LEU A 377 -3.13 27.13 -9.80
CA LEU A 377 -1.99 26.84 -8.95
C LEU A 377 -1.43 28.22 -8.62
N ILE A 378 -1.63 28.70 -7.38
CA ILE A 378 -0.78 29.75 -6.84
C ILE A 378 0.63 29.23 -7.14
N PRO A 379 1.52 30.04 -7.76
CA PRO A 379 2.91 29.66 -7.93
C PRO A 379 3.48 29.39 -6.54
N LEU A 380 3.30 28.16 -6.06
CA LEU A 380 3.90 27.69 -4.83
C LEU A 380 5.40 27.69 -5.11
N PRO A 381 6.21 28.14 -4.15
CA PRO A 381 7.64 28.33 -4.38
C PRO A 381 8.18 27.05 -5.00
N LEU A 382 8.65 27.18 -6.26
CA LEU A 382 9.19 26.09 -7.04
C LEU A 382 10.14 25.33 -6.12
N VAL A 383 9.96 24.02 -6.00
CA VAL A 383 10.97 23.18 -5.35
C VAL A 383 12.29 23.57 -6.00
N PRO A 384 13.30 24.05 -5.25
CA PRO A 384 14.52 24.56 -5.84
C PRO A 384 15.06 23.51 -6.80
N VAL A 385 15.14 23.86 -8.08
CA VAL A 385 15.84 23.01 -9.05
C VAL A 385 17.25 22.92 -8.51
N ARG A 386 17.65 21.71 -8.10
CA ARG A 386 19.04 21.49 -7.71
C ARG A 386 19.83 21.63 -9.00
N GLU A 387 20.61 22.71 -9.12
CA GLU A 387 21.55 22.85 -10.22
C GLU A 387 22.43 21.59 -10.24
N SER A 388 22.51 20.96 -11.42
CA SER A 388 23.16 19.66 -11.65
C SER A 388 24.67 19.73 -11.51
#